data_AF-A0A1B6IVI6-F1
#
_entry.id   AF-A0A1B6IVI6-F1
#
_cell.length_a   1.000
_cell.length_b   1.000
_cell.length_c   1.000
_cell.angle_alpha   90.00
_cell.angle_beta   90.00
_cell.angle_gamma   90.00
#
_symmetry.space_group_name_H-M   'P 1'
#
loop_
_entity.id
_entity.type
_entity.pdbx_description
1 polymer ?
#
loop_
_entity_poly.entity_id
_entity_poly.type
_entity_poly.pdbx_seq_one_letter_code
_entity_poly.pdbx_strand_id
1 'polypeptide(L)'
;VSADLKQPVSNGHVQVAEKLFKLREAFNNRDTSGSGQISLADVCMAYRLMTNRKLSVSELKGLVSNTSDCKEHPVQVNFEEFCAIIAELKSGDAHNNNNNNGSSESENQLCSFLINPFMRFIEWALCSRPPRSLSVDNSNLRDVFLAGDCTDYAWTHHLAIPSLKRHGLSYHLLEEVSGSPPDLAVIDNSFVLLFVITAQSRSLSVMTMAGHYIGLGCNVVLCIQHIMEDLVLNGEKMSKQAVSDYNRGRIYLKDLAHRDNIPVFHTVDEAVTCAIEKCQSR
;
A
#
# COMPACT_ATOMS: atom_id res chain seq x y z
N VAL A 1 -19.48 7.79 37.86
CA VAL A 1 -19.74 6.86 36.74
C VAL A 1 -20.28 7.71 35.59
N SER A 2 -19.39 8.20 34.72
CA SER A 2 -19.79 8.86 33.48
C SER A 2 -19.38 7.95 32.34
N ALA A 3 -20.37 7.33 31.70
CA ALA A 3 -20.18 6.55 30.49
C ALA A 3 -20.09 7.54 29.32
N ASP A 4 -18.92 7.59 28.71
CA ASP A 4 -18.63 8.38 27.51
C ASP A 4 -19.32 7.70 26.31
N LEU A 5 -20.40 8.32 25.83
CA LEU A 5 -21.10 7.91 24.62
C LEU A 5 -20.22 8.22 23.41
N LYS A 6 -19.44 7.22 22.99
CA LYS A 6 -18.64 7.25 21.78
C LYS A 6 -19.57 7.37 20.56
N GLN A 7 -19.72 8.57 20.02
CA GLN A 7 -20.42 8.77 18.75
C GLN A 7 -19.60 8.14 17.60
N PRO A 8 -20.24 7.39 16.69
CA PRO A 8 -19.57 6.87 15.51
C PRO A 8 -19.20 8.03 14.58
N VAL A 9 -17.94 8.09 14.16
CA VAL A 9 -17.42 9.17 13.33
C VAL A 9 -18.00 9.05 11.92
N SER A 10 -18.91 9.97 11.59
CA SER A 10 -19.58 10.11 10.29
C SER A 10 -18.62 10.65 9.20
N ASN A 11 -17.47 10.01 9.00
CA ASN A 11 -16.44 10.45 8.05
C ASN A 11 -16.44 9.68 6.71
N GLY A 12 -17.33 8.71 6.52
CA GLY A 12 -17.40 7.91 5.28
C GLY A 12 -17.68 8.75 4.03
N HIS A 13 -18.63 9.69 4.11
CA HIS A 13 -18.98 10.56 2.98
C HIS A 13 -17.84 11.50 2.54
N VAL A 14 -17.00 11.95 3.47
CA VAL A 14 -15.86 12.84 3.19
C VAL A 14 -14.78 12.11 2.40
N GLN A 15 -14.49 10.84 2.76
CA GLN A 15 -13.49 10.03 2.06
C GLN A 15 -13.93 9.65 0.64
N VAL A 16 -15.23 9.41 0.42
CA VAL A 16 -15.77 9.11 -0.91
C VAL A 16 -15.65 10.32 -1.85
N ALA A 17 -15.98 11.52 -1.35
CA ALA A 17 -15.91 12.76 -2.12
C ALA A 17 -14.46 13.09 -2.54
N GLU A 18 -13.49 12.92 -1.65
CA GLU A 18 -12.08 13.15 -1.94
C GLU A 18 -11.55 12.17 -3.01
N LYS A 19 -11.98 10.90 -2.97
CA LYS A 19 -11.58 9.89 -3.97
C LYS A 19 -12.16 10.18 -5.35
N LEU A 20 -13.43 10.55 -5.42
CA LEU A 20 -14.06 10.98 -6.66
C LEU A 20 -13.34 12.20 -7.25
N PHE A 21 -12.97 13.14 -6.39
CA PHE A 21 -12.23 14.33 -6.82
C PHE A 21 -10.88 13.95 -7.45
N LYS A 22 -10.07 13.09 -6.80
CA LYS A 22 -8.76 12.69 -7.34
C LYS A 22 -8.86 11.80 -8.58
N LEU A 23 -9.87 10.93 -8.67
CA LEU A 23 -10.15 10.19 -9.91
C LEU A 23 -10.51 11.14 -11.04
N ARG A 24 -11.35 12.14 -10.75
CA ARG A 24 -11.75 13.13 -11.74
C ARG A 24 -10.59 14.00 -12.18
N GLU A 25 -9.72 14.39 -11.25
CA GLU A 25 -8.48 15.10 -11.54
C GLU A 25 -7.54 14.25 -12.42
N ALA A 26 -7.30 12.98 -12.08
CA ALA A 26 -6.48 12.08 -12.88
C ALA A 26 -7.03 11.86 -14.29
N PHE A 27 -8.36 11.77 -14.43
CA PHE A 27 -9.05 11.68 -15.71
C PHE A 27 -8.89 12.98 -16.52
N ASN A 28 -9.20 14.13 -15.92
CA ASN A 28 -9.12 15.43 -16.58
C ASN A 28 -7.70 15.79 -17.01
N ASN A 29 -6.68 15.40 -16.23
CA ASN A 29 -5.27 15.57 -16.58
C ASN A 29 -4.87 14.81 -17.84
N ARG A 30 -5.65 13.80 -18.24
CA ARG A 30 -5.44 13.00 -19.44
C ARG A 30 -6.37 13.36 -20.58
N ASP A 31 -7.56 13.89 -20.30
CA ASP A 31 -8.43 14.46 -21.31
C ASP A 31 -7.95 15.86 -21.73
N THR A 32 -6.81 15.91 -22.42
CA THR A 32 -6.24 17.17 -22.92
C THR A 32 -7.13 17.85 -23.97
N SER A 33 -8.07 17.10 -24.56
CA SER A 33 -9.06 17.59 -25.52
C SER A 33 -10.31 18.20 -24.90
N GLY A 34 -10.58 17.95 -23.61
CA GLY A 34 -11.85 18.27 -22.97
C GLY A 34 -13.05 17.54 -23.61
N SER A 35 -12.81 16.38 -24.23
CA SER A 35 -13.83 15.61 -24.96
C SER A 35 -14.75 14.81 -24.03
N GLY A 36 -14.37 14.67 -22.76
CA GLY A 36 -15.00 13.76 -21.80
C GLY A 36 -14.61 12.30 -22.00
N GLN A 37 -13.62 12.02 -22.85
CA GLN A 37 -13.16 10.67 -23.19
C GLN A 37 -11.62 10.61 -23.23
N ILE A 38 -11.06 9.50 -22.73
CA ILE A 38 -9.61 9.24 -22.74
C ILE A 38 -9.28 7.91 -23.41
N SER A 39 -8.10 7.81 -24.02
CA SER A 39 -7.68 6.57 -24.68
C SER A 39 -7.30 5.48 -23.68
N LEU A 40 -7.28 4.21 -24.09
CA LEU A 40 -6.76 3.12 -23.25
C LEU A 40 -5.30 3.36 -22.77
N ALA A 41 -4.47 4.01 -23.57
CA ALA A 41 -3.11 4.37 -23.17
C ALA A 41 -3.12 5.40 -22.04
N ASP A 42 -4.03 6.37 -22.11
CA ASP A 42 -4.24 7.38 -21.08
C ASP A 42 -4.82 6.78 -19.79
N VAL A 43 -5.72 5.80 -19.90
CA VAL A 43 -6.21 5.02 -18.75
C VAL A 43 -5.06 4.28 -18.06
N CYS A 44 -4.18 3.59 -18.81
CA CYS A 44 -3.00 2.95 -18.25
C CYS A 44 -2.09 3.96 -17.54
N MET A 45 -1.91 5.15 -18.11
CA MET A 45 -1.10 6.20 -17.51
C MET A 45 -1.74 6.81 -16.26
N ALA A 46 -3.05 7.04 -16.26
CA ALA A 46 -3.80 7.50 -15.09
C ALA A 46 -3.78 6.45 -13.98
N TYR A 47 -4.04 5.17 -14.31
CA TYR A 47 -3.93 4.05 -13.37
C TYR A 47 -2.53 3.98 -12.77
N ARG A 48 -1.48 4.09 -13.60
CA ARG A 48 -0.09 4.10 -13.13
C ARG A 48 0.19 5.26 -12.18
N LEU A 49 -0.28 6.47 -12.49
CA LEU A 49 -0.14 7.62 -11.60
C LEU A 49 -0.85 7.41 -10.27
N MET A 50 -2.05 6.81 -10.30
CA MET A 50 -2.87 6.62 -9.10
C MET A 50 -2.40 5.47 -8.21
N THR A 51 -1.83 4.41 -8.81
CA THR A 51 -1.53 3.15 -8.10
C THR A 51 -0.03 2.86 -8.01
N ASN A 52 0.81 3.57 -8.76
CA ASN A 52 2.23 3.28 -9.00
C ASN A 52 2.49 1.90 -9.61
N ARG A 53 1.54 1.33 -10.35
CA ARG A 53 1.68 0.05 -11.05
C ARG A 53 1.58 0.23 -12.55
N LYS A 54 2.40 -0.48 -13.34
CA LYS A 54 2.17 -0.53 -14.78
C LYS A 54 1.08 -1.54 -15.06
N LEU A 55 0.11 -1.12 -15.86
CA LEU A 55 -0.89 -2.01 -16.42
C LEU A 55 -0.55 -2.22 -17.88
N SER A 56 -0.55 -3.48 -18.35
CA SER A 56 -0.42 -3.72 -19.79
C SER A 56 -1.72 -3.37 -20.51
N VAL A 57 -1.61 -2.80 -21.71
CA VAL A 57 -2.78 -2.49 -22.56
C VAL A 57 -3.57 -3.77 -22.88
N SER A 58 -2.91 -4.93 -22.84
CA SER A 58 -3.49 -6.25 -23.07
C SER A 58 -4.46 -6.67 -21.97
N GLU A 59 -4.11 -6.45 -20.69
CA GLU A 59 -4.99 -6.72 -19.53
C GLU A 59 -6.19 -5.77 -19.53
N LEU A 60 -5.94 -4.50 -19.86
CA LEU A 60 -6.98 -3.48 -19.96
C LEU A 60 -7.99 -3.81 -21.07
N LYS A 61 -7.52 -4.27 -22.24
CA LYS A 61 -8.40 -4.70 -23.34
C LYS A 61 -9.33 -5.84 -22.92
N GLY A 62 -8.90 -6.77 -22.08
CA GLY A 62 -9.76 -7.84 -21.57
C GLY A 62 -10.94 -7.34 -20.72
N LEU A 63 -10.73 -6.27 -19.96
CA LEU A 63 -11.77 -5.64 -19.13
C LEU A 63 -12.73 -4.77 -19.95
N VAL A 64 -12.20 -4.06 -20.95
CA VAL A 64 -12.99 -3.15 -21.78
C VAL A 64 -13.74 -3.87 -22.91
N SER A 65 -13.23 -4.99 -23.40
CA SER A 65 -13.94 -5.81 -24.42
C SER A 65 -15.25 -6.41 -23.90
N ASN A 66 -15.41 -6.52 -22.58
CA ASN A 66 -16.64 -6.98 -21.96
C ASN A 66 -17.69 -5.86 -21.79
N THR A 67 -17.31 -4.60 -22.04
CA THR A 67 -18.17 -3.42 -21.89
C THR A 67 -18.58 -2.79 -23.22
N SER A 68 -17.84 -3.06 -24.31
CA SER A 68 -18.13 -2.48 -25.63
C SER A 68 -18.33 -3.55 -26.71
N ASP A 69 -19.56 -3.72 -27.17
CA ASP A 69 -19.88 -4.45 -28.39
C ASP A 69 -19.49 -3.58 -29.61
N CYS A 70 -18.75 -4.17 -30.56
CA CYS A 70 -18.47 -3.68 -31.93
C CYS A 70 -17.33 -2.63 -32.19
N LYS A 71 -16.22 -3.16 -32.71
CA LYS A 71 -15.38 -2.76 -33.89
C LYS A 71 -14.60 -1.40 -34.00
N GLU A 72 -13.35 -1.58 -34.45
CA GLU A 72 -12.47 -0.77 -35.35
C GLU A 72 -12.00 0.66 -35.00
N HIS A 73 -12.49 1.31 -33.95
CA HIS A 73 -11.93 2.59 -33.48
C HIS A 73 -11.06 2.42 -32.23
N PRO A 74 -10.06 3.31 -31.98
CA PRO A 74 -9.33 3.29 -30.72
C PRO A 74 -10.33 3.44 -29.58
N VAL A 75 -10.44 2.40 -28.76
CA VAL A 75 -11.38 2.32 -27.65
C VAL A 75 -11.18 3.54 -26.75
N GLN A 76 -12.21 4.37 -26.65
CA GLN A 76 -12.24 5.53 -25.78
C GLN A 76 -13.08 5.24 -24.55
N VAL A 77 -12.66 5.77 -23.41
CA VAL A 77 -13.20 5.47 -22.09
C VAL A 77 -13.70 6.77 -21.47
N ASN A 78 -14.97 6.82 -21.08
CA ASN A 78 -15.54 7.96 -20.34
C ASN A 78 -15.21 7.89 -18.83
N PHE A 79 -15.61 8.90 -18.06
CA PHE A 79 -15.26 8.96 -16.64
C PHE A 79 -15.87 7.83 -15.81
N GLU A 80 -17.10 7.43 -16.10
CA GLU A 80 -17.80 6.34 -15.42
C GLU A 80 -17.13 4.98 -15.69
N GLU A 81 -16.79 4.70 -16.96
CA GLU A 81 -16.06 3.52 -17.39
C GLU A 81 -14.64 3.49 -16.80
N PHE A 82 -13.97 4.64 -16.76
CA PHE A 82 -12.68 4.79 -16.09
C PHE A 82 -12.80 4.39 -14.61
N CYS A 83 -13.78 4.91 -13.87
CA CYS A 83 -13.99 4.53 -12.47
C CYS A 83 -14.25 3.03 -12.30
N ALA A 84 -15.03 2.41 -13.19
CA ALA A 84 -15.31 0.98 -13.16
C ALA A 84 -14.04 0.12 -13.40
N ILE A 85 -13.22 0.51 -14.38
CA ILE A 85 -11.93 -0.13 -14.68
C ILE A 85 -10.99 -0.06 -13.47
N ILE A 86 -10.84 1.12 -12.85
CA ILE A 86 -9.96 1.31 -11.69
C ILE A 86 -10.42 0.44 -10.50
N ALA A 87 -11.75 0.29 -10.31
CA ALA A 87 -12.32 -0.55 -9.27
C ALA A 87 -12.03 -2.05 -9.52
N GLU A 88 -12.26 -2.53 -10.75
CA GLU A 88 -12.05 -3.94 -11.13
C GLU A 88 -10.58 -4.36 -11.02
N LEU A 89 -9.67 -3.54 -11.52
CA LEU A 89 -8.22 -3.80 -11.47
C LEU A 89 -7.67 -3.93 -10.06
N LYS A 90 -8.32 -3.29 -9.08
CA LYS A 90 -7.91 -3.35 -7.67
C LYS A 90 -8.54 -4.53 -6.92
N SER A 91 -9.73 -4.98 -7.34
CA SER A 91 -10.36 -6.19 -6.79
C SER A 91 -9.64 -7.48 -7.21
N GLY A 92 -9.09 -7.53 -8.43
CA GLY A 92 -8.35 -8.69 -8.93
C GLY A 92 -7.06 -9.03 -8.15
N ASP A 93 -6.44 -8.04 -7.51
CA ASP A 93 -5.22 -8.24 -6.72
C ASP A 93 -5.44 -9.06 -5.44
N ALA A 94 -6.64 -9.02 -4.88
CA ALA A 94 -6.96 -9.74 -3.64
C ALA A 94 -7.16 -11.25 -3.87
N HIS A 95 -7.38 -11.68 -5.11
CA HIS A 95 -7.76 -13.06 -5.42
C HIS A 95 -6.68 -13.87 -6.15
N ASN A 96 -5.76 -13.22 -6.88
CA ASN A 96 -4.85 -13.93 -7.79
C ASN A 96 -3.62 -14.57 -7.10
N ASN A 97 -3.43 -14.40 -5.78
CA ASN A 97 -2.28 -14.98 -5.07
C ASN A 97 -2.57 -16.35 -4.43
N ASN A 98 -3.75 -16.95 -4.69
CA ASN A 98 -4.22 -18.15 -4.00
C ASN A 98 -4.53 -19.32 -4.94
N ASN A 99 -3.68 -19.59 -5.93
CA ASN A 99 -3.74 -20.83 -6.70
C ASN A 99 -2.60 -21.78 -6.30
N ASN A 100 -2.81 -22.47 -5.18
CA ASN A 100 -2.37 -23.86 -4.96
C ASN A 100 -3.07 -24.43 -3.73
N ASN A 101 -4.34 -24.85 -3.89
CA ASN A 101 -4.84 -26.18 -3.49
C ASN A 101 -6.38 -26.22 -3.50
N GLY A 102 -6.92 -27.14 -4.31
CA GLY A 102 -7.91 -28.12 -3.89
C GLY A 102 -9.29 -27.67 -3.36
N SER A 103 -10.27 -27.84 -4.25
CA SER A 103 -11.65 -28.32 -4.02
C SER A 103 -12.68 -27.44 -3.30
N SER A 104 -13.63 -26.99 -4.14
CA SER A 104 -15.09 -26.97 -3.96
C SER A 104 -15.67 -26.21 -2.77
N GLU A 105 -16.20 -25.00 -3.03
CA GLU A 105 -17.60 -24.68 -2.74
C GLU A 105 -18.14 -23.79 -3.88
N SER A 106 -18.95 -24.40 -4.72
CA SER A 106 -19.81 -23.73 -5.69
C SER A 106 -21.08 -23.29 -4.97
N GLU A 107 -21.21 -21.99 -4.67
CA GLU A 107 -22.47 -21.22 -4.64
C GLU A 107 -22.16 -19.80 -4.16
N ASN A 108 -22.42 -18.81 -5.04
CA ASN A 108 -22.46 -17.33 -4.87
C ASN A 108 -21.66 -16.52 -5.92
N GLN A 109 -21.32 -17.13 -7.06
CA GLN A 109 -20.69 -16.44 -8.20
C GLN A 109 -21.68 -15.64 -9.07
N LEU A 110 -22.86 -15.29 -8.54
CA LEU A 110 -23.96 -14.66 -9.28
C LEU A 110 -24.36 -13.26 -8.76
N CYS A 111 -23.75 -12.75 -7.69
CA CYS A 111 -24.13 -11.45 -7.11
C CYS A 111 -23.21 -10.26 -7.48
N SER A 112 -22.21 -10.41 -8.35
CA SER A 112 -21.24 -9.31 -8.63
C SER A 112 -21.56 -8.44 -9.84
N PHE A 113 -22.52 -8.81 -10.70
CA PHE A 113 -22.78 -8.09 -11.97
C PHE A 113 -24.06 -7.23 -11.99
N LEU A 114 -24.96 -7.37 -11.02
CA LEU A 114 -26.20 -6.55 -10.94
C LEU A 114 -26.07 -5.34 -10.02
N ILE A 115 -24.90 -5.10 -9.44
CA ILE A 115 -24.60 -3.92 -8.65
C ILE A 115 -24.11 -2.84 -9.63
N ASN A 116 -24.85 -1.72 -9.73
CA ASN A 116 -24.48 -0.55 -10.53
C ASN A 116 -22.99 -0.22 -10.34
N PRO A 117 -22.19 0.03 -11.40
CA PRO A 117 -20.75 0.38 -11.27
C PRO A 117 -20.48 1.46 -10.22
N PHE A 118 -21.44 2.37 -10.01
CA PHE A 118 -21.40 3.37 -8.94
C PHE A 118 -21.46 2.80 -7.51
N MET A 119 -22.18 1.70 -7.28
CA MET A 119 -22.24 1.04 -5.97
C MET A 119 -20.98 0.23 -5.68
N ARG A 120 -20.36 -0.43 -6.68
CA ARG A 120 -19.02 -1.02 -6.53
C ARG A 120 -17.97 0.04 -6.25
N PHE A 121 -18.11 1.20 -6.88
CA PHE A 121 -17.31 2.37 -6.58
C PHE A 121 -17.53 2.88 -5.15
N ILE A 122 -18.77 2.96 -4.66
CA ILE A 122 -19.05 3.37 -3.28
C ILE A 122 -18.51 2.35 -2.28
N GLU A 123 -18.67 1.04 -2.54
CA GLU A 123 -18.09 -0.02 -1.72
C GLU A 123 -16.56 0.09 -1.68
N TRP A 124 -15.91 0.29 -2.83
CA TRP A 124 -14.48 0.63 -2.91
C TRP A 124 -14.12 1.92 -2.17
N ALA A 125 -14.92 2.97 -2.31
CA ALA A 125 -14.67 4.28 -1.73
C ALA A 125 -14.91 4.31 -0.21
N LEU A 126 -15.76 3.42 0.30
CA LEU A 126 -16.00 3.24 1.74
C LEU A 126 -15.03 2.22 2.36
N CYS A 127 -14.56 1.22 1.61
CA CYS A 127 -13.71 0.14 2.13
C CYS A 127 -12.21 0.29 1.83
N SER A 128 -11.75 1.29 1.07
CA SER A 128 -10.32 1.33 0.67
C SER A 128 -9.72 2.71 0.42
N ARG A 129 -8.66 3.05 1.19
CA ARG A 129 -7.63 4.11 1.03
C ARG A 129 -8.08 5.56 0.80
N PRO A 130 -7.61 6.59 1.55
CA PRO A 130 -7.50 7.93 0.99
C PRO A 130 -6.50 7.89 -0.20
N PRO A 131 -6.77 8.57 -1.32
CA PRO A 131 -5.82 8.57 -2.43
C PRO A 131 -4.61 9.42 -2.07
N ARG A 132 -3.41 8.98 -2.48
CA ARG A 132 -2.14 9.65 -2.14
C ARG A 132 -2.13 11.10 -2.66
N SER A 133 -1.40 11.97 -1.98
CA SER A 133 -1.06 13.30 -2.51
C SER A 133 -0.30 13.10 -3.83
N LEU A 134 -0.86 13.57 -4.94
CA LEU A 134 -0.20 13.54 -6.23
C LEU A 134 0.89 14.62 -6.21
N SER A 135 2.16 14.23 -6.15
CA SER A 135 3.21 15.14 -6.57
C SER A 135 3.11 15.31 -8.09
N VAL A 136 2.73 16.52 -8.54
CA VAL A 136 2.67 16.92 -9.95
C VAL A 136 4.01 16.72 -10.67
N ASP A 137 5.10 16.58 -9.90
CA ASP A 137 6.45 16.31 -10.37
C ASP A 137 6.94 14.91 -9.97
N ASN A 138 7.37 14.11 -10.95
CA ASN A 138 7.88 12.74 -10.74
C ASN A 138 9.24 12.70 -10.01
N SER A 139 9.84 13.86 -9.72
CA SER A 139 11.18 13.99 -9.11
C SER A 139 11.28 13.41 -7.69
N ASN A 140 10.14 13.26 -7.00
CA ASN A 140 10.08 12.84 -5.60
C ASN A 140 9.63 11.38 -5.40
N LEU A 141 9.38 10.63 -6.47
CA LEU A 141 9.06 9.20 -6.36
C LEU A 141 10.30 8.41 -5.93
N ARG A 142 10.11 7.52 -4.95
CA ARG A 142 11.13 6.61 -4.44
C ARG A 142 10.67 5.18 -4.54
N ASP A 143 11.60 4.26 -4.76
CA ASP A 143 11.24 2.85 -4.86
C ASP A 143 10.97 2.23 -3.50
N VAL A 144 11.84 2.51 -2.53
CA VAL A 144 11.76 1.94 -1.19
C VAL A 144 11.95 3.02 -0.12
N PHE A 145 10.99 3.12 0.80
CA PHE A 145 11.18 3.79 2.07
C PHE A 145 11.72 2.79 3.10
N LEU A 146 12.80 3.15 3.78
CA LEU A 146 13.44 2.36 4.82
C LEU A 146 13.15 3.02 6.17
N ALA A 147 12.41 2.31 7.02
CA ALA A 147 12.23 2.69 8.41
C ALA A 147 12.63 1.54 9.32
N GLY A 148 13.42 1.86 10.32
CA GLY A 148 13.82 0.92 11.36
C GLY A 148 14.53 1.68 12.46
N ASP A 149 14.89 0.97 13.52
CA ASP A 149 15.57 1.61 14.64
C ASP A 149 16.98 2.07 14.24
N CYS A 150 17.33 3.30 14.60
CA CYS A 150 18.63 3.92 14.32
C CYS A 150 19.75 3.43 15.26
N THR A 151 19.43 2.65 16.29
CA THR A 151 20.44 2.09 17.20
C THR A 151 21.37 1.08 16.53
N ASP A 152 20.91 0.42 15.47
CA ASP A 152 21.70 -0.49 14.64
C ASP A 152 21.61 -0.11 13.15
N TYR A 153 22.56 0.70 12.70
CA TYR A 153 22.68 1.10 11.30
C TYR A 153 23.29 0.00 10.40
N ALA A 154 23.75 -1.13 10.96
CA ALA A 154 24.44 -2.15 10.18
C ALA A 154 23.52 -2.77 9.13
N TRP A 155 22.26 -3.06 9.48
CA TRP A 155 21.30 -3.59 8.52
C TRP A 155 21.02 -2.59 7.38
N THR A 156 20.98 -1.30 7.69
CA THR A 156 20.72 -0.27 6.67
C THR A 156 21.92 -0.08 5.74
N HIS A 157 23.10 0.20 6.29
CA HIS A 157 24.28 0.58 5.51
C HIS A 157 25.04 -0.60 4.91
N HIS A 158 25.00 -1.77 5.53
CA HIS A 158 25.75 -2.95 5.06
C HIS A 158 24.88 -3.95 4.29
N LEU A 159 23.55 -3.90 4.44
CA LEU A 159 22.65 -4.86 3.81
C LEU A 159 21.63 -4.19 2.88
N ALA A 160 20.70 -3.39 3.41
CA ALA A 160 19.58 -2.84 2.63
C ALA A 160 20.05 -1.89 1.52
N ILE A 161 20.83 -0.85 1.85
CA ILE A 161 21.30 0.15 0.89
C ILE A 161 22.15 -0.49 -0.22
N PRO A 162 23.18 -1.31 0.08
CA PRO A 162 23.96 -1.98 -0.97
C PRO A 162 23.09 -2.86 -1.88
N SER A 163 22.14 -3.61 -1.31
CA SER A 163 21.25 -4.48 -2.10
C SER A 163 20.30 -3.69 -3.00
N LEU A 164 19.74 -2.57 -2.53
CA LEU A 164 18.90 -1.69 -3.35
C LEU A 164 19.70 -1.03 -4.48
N LYS A 165 20.90 -0.51 -4.17
CA LYS A 165 21.80 0.10 -5.17
C LYS A 165 22.22 -0.88 -6.25
N ARG A 166 22.52 -2.14 -5.88
CA ARG A 166 22.88 -3.21 -6.82
C ARG A 166 21.78 -3.47 -7.85
N HIS A 167 20.52 -3.29 -7.48
CA HIS A 167 19.35 -3.46 -8.34
C HIS A 167 18.87 -2.15 -9.00
N GLY A 168 19.62 -1.05 -8.85
CA GLY A 168 19.27 0.24 -9.45
C GLY A 168 18.03 0.91 -8.85
N LEU A 169 17.64 0.54 -7.62
CA LEU A 169 16.46 1.07 -6.95
C LEU A 169 16.78 2.32 -6.12
N SER A 170 15.93 3.33 -6.22
CA SER A 170 15.97 4.54 -5.40
C SER A 170 15.39 4.30 -4.02
N TYR A 171 15.93 4.96 -2.99
CA TYR A 171 15.48 4.77 -1.61
C TYR A 171 15.48 6.06 -0.82
N HIS A 172 14.73 6.07 0.28
CA HIS A 172 14.80 7.08 1.32
C HIS A 172 14.89 6.41 2.69
N LEU A 173 15.73 6.95 3.57
CA LEU A 173 15.93 6.46 4.92
C LEU A 173 15.30 7.43 5.90
N LEU A 174 14.56 6.91 6.87
CA LEU A 174 14.14 7.69 8.02
C LEU A 174 15.34 7.94 8.95
N GLU A 175 15.82 9.18 8.99
CA GLU A 175 16.83 9.62 9.97
C GLU A 175 16.13 10.31 11.16
N GLU A 176 16.07 9.65 12.32
CA GLU A 176 15.48 10.23 13.55
C GLU A 176 16.37 11.35 14.17
N VAL A 177 17.57 11.58 13.65
CA VAL A 177 18.63 12.39 14.30
C VAL A 177 18.35 13.90 14.33
N SER A 178 17.44 14.42 13.50
CA SER A 178 17.28 15.88 13.34
C SER A 178 16.10 16.53 14.06
N GLY A 179 15.28 15.78 14.81
CA GLY A 179 14.13 16.34 15.55
C GLY A 179 13.03 16.95 14.66
N SER A 180 13.22 16.98 13.35
CA SER A 180 12.18 17.29 12.37
C SER A 180 11.27 16.09 12.18
N PRO A 181 9.94 16.28 12.09
CA PRO A 181 9.04 15.20 11.74
C PRO A 181 9.46 14.59 10.39
N PRO A 182 9.24 13.28 10.20
CA PRO A 182 9.47 12.63 8.91
C PRO A 182 8.76 13.40 7.81
N ASP A 183 9.40 13.59 6.66
CA ASP A 183 8.73 14.15 5.50
C ASP A 183 7.68 13.14 5.00
N LEU A 184 6.43 13.34 5.43
CA LEU A 184 5.30 12.49 5.08
C LEU A 184 5.14 12.36 3.57
N ALA A 185 5.51 13.41 2.80
CA ALA A 185 5.45 13.36 1.35
C ALA A 185 6.40 12.31 0.78
N VAL A 186 7.58 12.10 1.39
CA VAL A 186 8.52 11.07 0.91
C VAL A 186 8.03 9.66 1.20
N ILE A 187 7.38 9.47 2.35
CA ILE A 187 6.76 8.18 2.68
C ILE A 187 5.61 7.90 1.71
N ASP A 188 4.75 8.89 1.48
CA ASP A 188 3.61 8.77 0.56
C ASP A 188 4.04 8.55 -0.90
N ASN A 189 5.19 9.12 -1.30
CA ASN A 189 5.76 8.96 -2.64
C ASN A 189 6.65 7.73 -2.81
N SER A 190 6.79 6.90 -1.78
CA SER A 190 7.51 5.65 -1.84
C SER A 190 6.61 4.50 -2.27
N PHE A 191 7.09 3.65 -3.17
CA PHE A 191 6.27 2.54 -3.66
C PHE A 191 6.18 1.37 -2.69
N VAL A 192 7.30 0.94 -2.10
CA VAL A 192 7.34 -0.05 -1.01
C VAL A 192 7.78 0.64 0.27
N LEU A 193 7.10 0.35 1.37
CA LEU A 193 7.48 0.78 2.71
C LEU A 193 8.04 -0.43 3.46
N LEU A 194 9.35 -0.45 3.68
CA LEU A 194 10.02 -1.51 4.43
C LEU A 194 10.23 -1.05 5.88
N PHE A 195 9.55 -1.71 6.82
CA PHE A 195 9.73 -1.48 8.25
C PHE A 195 10.52 -2.63 8.88
N VAL A 196 11.66 -2.30 9.49
CA VAL A 196 12.55 -3.24 10.18
C VAL A 196 12.51 -3.01 11.69
N ILE A 197 11.91 -3.96 12.40
CA ILE A 197 11.75 -3.97 13.85
C ILE A 197 12.65 -5.07 14.41
N THR A 198 13.82 -4.68 14.91
CA THR A 198 14.82 -5.63 15.41
C THR A 198 14.54 -6.02 16.86
N ALA A 199 15.25 -7.05 17.32
CA ALA A 199 15.26 -7.45 18.74
C ALA A 199 16.00 -6.45 19.64
N GLN A 200 16.81 -5.56 19.04
CA GLN A 200 17.76 -4.68 19.74
C GLN A 200 17.16 -3.32 20.11
N SER A 201 15.84 -3.19 20.09
CA SER A 201 15.19 -1.91 20.36
C SER A 201 13.72 -2.07 20.74
N ARG A 202 13.12 -1.00 21.28
CA ARG A 202 11.69 -0.96 21.61
C ARG A 202 10.84 -0.78 20.35
N SER A 203 11.31 0.06 19.41
CA SER A 203 10.71 0.38 18.10
C SER A 203 9.22 0.74 18.10
N LEU A 204 8.74 1.41 19.16
CA LEU A 204 7.33 1.80 19.26
C LEU A 204 6.89 2.78 18.15
N SER A 205 7.75 3.75 17.80
CA SER A 205 7.49 4.71 16.71
C SER A 205 7.32 3.98 15.37
N VAL A 206 8.31 3.14 15.02
CA VAL A 206 8.33 2.33 13.78
C VAL A 206 7.14 1.38 13.71
N MET A 207 6.80 0.69 14.81
CA MET A 207 5.62 -0.18 14.88
C MET A 207 4.31 0.59 14.67
N THR A 208 4.20 1.80 15.22
CA THR A 208 3.02 2.66 15.07
C THR A 208 2.89 3.14 13.62
N MET A 209 3.99 3.58 13.00
CA MET A 209 4.00 3.96 11.58
C MET A 209 3.64 2.76 10.68
N ALA A 210 4.21 1.59 10.94
CA ALA A 210 3.87 0.37 10.21
C ALA A 210 2.37 0.08 10.29
N GLY A 211 1.79 0.06 11.50
CA GLY A 211 0.36 -0.15 11.68
C GLY A 211 -0.51 0.89 10.96
N HIS A 212 -0.11 2.16 11.00
CA HIS A 212 -0.78 3.24 10.28
C HIS A 212 -0.78 3.00 8.77
N TYR A 213 0.38 2.73 8.17
CA TYR A 213 0.50 2.54 6.73
C TYR A 213 -0.09 1.20 6.25
N ILE A 214 -0.12 0.17 7.09
CA ILE A 214 -0.90 -1.05 6.85
C ILE A 214 -2.40 -0.71 6.78
N GLY A 215 -2.91 0.05 7.77
CA GLY A 215 -4.32 0.48 7.77
C GLY A 215 -4.69 1.41 6.62
N LEU A 216 -3.73 2.16 6.06
CA LEU A 216 -3.89 2.92 4.81
C LEU A 216 -3.81 2.04 3.55
N GLY A 217 -3.53 0.73 3.71
CA GLY A 217 -3.39 -0.24 2.64
C GLY A 217 -2.17 -0.01 1.76
N CYS A 218 -1.09 0.59 2.28
CA CYS A 218 0.15 0.80 1.54
C CYS A 218 0.87 -0.53 1.25
N ASN A 219 1.80 -0.52 0.28
CA ASN A 219 2.59 -1.71 -0.04
C ASN A 219 3.71 -1.85 1.00
N VAL A 220 3.37 -2.47 2.12
CA VAL A 220 4.25 -2.64 3.27
C VAL A 220 4.97 -3.98 3.18
N VAL A 221 6.21 -4.00 3.64
CA VAL A 221 6.97 -5.22 3.97
C VAL A 221 7.49 -5.06 5.39
N LEU A 222 7.33 -6.10 6.22
CA LEU A 222 7.78 -6.08 7.61
C LEU A 222 8.91 -7.08 7.86
N CYS A 223 9.91 -6.66 8.62
CA CYS A 223 10.80 -7.56 9.35
C CYS A 223 10.52 -7.39 10.84
N ILE A 224 10.12 -8.46 11.54
CA ILE A 224 9.81 -8.41 12.97
C ILE A 224 10.61 -9.46 13.73
N GLN A 225 11.38 -8.98 14.71
CA GLN A 225 12.14 -9.81 15.65
C GLN A 225 11.69 -9.53 17.08
N HIS A 226 11.56 -10.60 17.88
CA HIS A 226 11.21 -10.49 19.28
C HIS A 226 12.44 -10.08 20.11
N ILE A 227 12.22 -9.22 21.09
CA ILE A 227 13.24 -8.85 22.08
C ILE A 227 13.50 -10.07 22.95
N MET A 228 14.77 -10.47 23.07
CA MET A 228 15.18 -11.59 23.93
C MET A 228 15.17 -11.16 25.41
N GLU A 229 14.88 -12.12 26.29
CA GLU A 229 15.03 -11.91 27.73
C GLU A 229 16.49 -11.57 28.06
N ASP A 230 16.70 -10.72 29.07
CA ASP A 230 18.02 -10.26 29.55
C ASP A 230 18.82 -9.33 28.65
N LEU A 231 18.25 -8.85 27.54
CA LEU A 231 18.90 -7.83 26.71
C LEU A 231 19.04 -6.49 27.46
N VAL A 232 20.25 -5.91 27.39
CA VAL A 232 20.54 -4.56 27.88
C VAL A 232 20.36 -3.59 26.72
N LEU A 233 19.28 -2.80 26.77
CA LEU A 233 18.98 -1.77 25.77
C LEU A 233 19.44 -0.41 26.30
N ASN A 234 20.33 0.27 25.57
CA ASN A 234 20.85 1.59 25.96
C ASN A 234 21.45 1.64 27.37
N GLY A 235 22.10 0.56 27.82
CA GLY A 235 22.70 0.46 29.16
C GLY A 235 21.71 0.10 30.28
N GLU A 236 20.42 -0.08 29.98
CA GLU A 236 19.40 -0.47 30.94
C GLU A 236 18.94 -1.92 30.72
N LYS A 237 18.95 -2.73 31.78
CA LYS A 237 18.35 -4.06 31.73
C LYS A 237 16.83 -3.94 31.78
N MET A 238 16.16 -4.38 30.72
CA MET A 238 14.70 -4.35 30.68
C MET A 238 14.09 -5.36 31.64
N SER A 239 13.00 -4.96 32.30
CA SER A 239 12.24 -5.88 33.15
C SER A 239 11.57 -6.96 32.28
N LYS A 240 11.37 -8.16 32.85
CA LYS A 240 10.65 -9.25 32.15
C LYS A 240 9.25 -8.81 31.70
N GLN A 241 8.60 -7.98 32.51
CA GLN A 241 7.28 -7.42 32.19
C GLN A 241 7.34 -6.49 30.97
N ALA A 242 8.33 -5.58 30.91
CA ALA A 242 8.51 -4.70 29.76
C ALA A 242 8.80 -5.47 28.47
N VAL A 243 9.68 -6.48 28.52
CA VAL A 243 9.98 -7.35 27.36
C VAL A 243 8.70 -8.04 26.88
N SER A 244 7.90 -8.59 27.79
CA SER A 244 6.61 -9.20 27.47
C SER A 244 5.66 -8.21 26.79
N ASP A 245 5.54 -6.98 27.31
CA ASP A 245 4.67 -5.95 26.75
C ASP A 245 5.12 -5.50 25.34
N TYR A 246 6.43 -5.32 25.11
CA TYR A 246 6.96 -4.97 23.78
C TYR A 246 6.78 -6.10 22.76
N ASN A 247 6.99 -7.35 23.17
CA ASN A 247 6.76 -8.50 22.31
C ASN A 247 5.27 -8.72 22.02
N ARG A 248 4.38 -8.42 22.98
CA ARG A 248 2.93 -8.42 22.74
C ARG A 248 2.53 -7.41 21.65
N GLY A 249 3.11 -6.22 21.67
CA GLY A 249 2.92 -5.24 20.59
C GLY A 249 3.37 -5.76 19.21
N ARG A 250 4.50 -6.47 19.15
CA ARG A 250 5.02 -7.09 17.90
C ARG A 250 4.08 -8.17 17.38
N ILE A 251 3.51 -8.98 18.28
CA ILE A 251 2.51 -9.99 17.93
C ILE A 251 1.27 -9.30 17.34
N TYR A 252 0.75 -8.25 17.98
CA TYR A 252 -0.41 -7.52 17.45
C TYR A 252 -0.17 -6.90 16.07
N LEU A 253 1.03 -6.36 15.83
CA LEU A 253 1.39 -5.84 14.52
C LEU A 253 1.47 -6.95 13.47
N LYS A 254 2.03 -8.12 13.83
CA LYS A 254 2.09 -9.29 12.94
C LYS A 254 0.69 -9.81 12.61
N ASP A 255 -0.20 -9.87 13.59
CA ASP A 255 -1.59 -10.29 13.39
C ASP A 255 -2.35 -9.32 12.48
N LEU A 256 -2.16 -8.01 12.67
CA LEU A 256 -2.69 -6.97 11.77
C LEU A 256 -2.16 -7.16 10.33
N ALA A 257 -0.84 -7.35 10.19
CA ALA A 257 -0.19 -7.57 8.91
C ALA A 257 -0.73 -8.81 8.18
N HIS A 258 -0.89 -9.93 8.89
CA HIS A 258 -1.43 -11.16 8.31
C HIS A 258 -2.88 -10.98 7.82
N ARG A 259 -3.73 -10.30 8.59
CA ARG A 259 -5.12 -10.05 8.19
C ARG A 259 -5.20 -9.21 6.92
N ASP A 260 -4.27 -8.29 6.73
CA ASP A 260 -4.21 -7.38 5.59
C ASP A 260 -3.30 -7.91 4.46
N ASN A 261 -2.88 -9.19 4.53
CA ASN A 261 -2.02 -9.88 3.56
C ASN A 261 -0.65 -9.18 3.33
N ILE A 262 -0.09 -8.60 4.38
CA ILE A 262 1.22 -7.96 4.37
C ILE A 262 2.31 -9.01 4.67
N PRO A 263 3.37 -9.10 3.86
CA PRO A 263 4.45 -10.06 4.09
C PRO A 263 5.28 -9.67 5.33
N VAL A 264 5.50 -10.65 6.20
CA VAL A 264 6.27 -10.51 7.44
C VAL A 264 7.40 -11.53 7.47
N PHE A 265 8.63 -11.05 7.62
CA PHE A 265 9.85 -11.87 7.66
C PHE A 265 10.53 -11.78 9.02
N HIS A 266 11.39 -12.75 9.30
CA HIS A 266 12.20 -12.75 10.52
C HIS A 266 13.59 -12.17 10.32
N THR A 267 14.14 -12.31 9.11
CA THR A 267 15.44 -11.77 8.74
C THR A 267 15.29 -10.51 7.90
N VAL A 268 16.24 -9.59 8.07
CA VAL A 268 16.26 -8.36 7.27
C VAL A 268 16.57 -8.66 5.81
N ASP A 269 17.36 -9.68 5.53
CA ASP A 269 17.75 -10.09 4.17
C ASP A 269 16.53 -10.54 3.34
N GLU A 270 15.69 -11.41 3.91
CA GLU A 270 14.44 -11.85 3.27
C GLU A 270 13.50 -10.66 3.03
N ALA A 271 13.37 -9.76 4.00
CA ALA A 271 12.51 -8.58 3.88
C ALA A 271 12.99 -7.61 2.80
N VAL A 272 14.30 -7.36 2.71
CA VAL A 272 14.92 -6.55 1.66
C VAL A 272 14.72 -7.20 0.28
N THR A 273 14.90 -8.52 0.19
CA THR A 273 14.68 -9.27 -1.05
C THR A 273 13.24 -9.16 -1.52
N CYS A 274 12.26 -9.36 -0.64
CA CYS A 274 10.84 -9.19 -0.97
C CYS A 274 10.52 -7.74 -1.40
N ALA A 275 11.11 -6.74 -0.77
CA ALA A 275 10.94 -5.34 -1.16
C ALA A 275 11.50 -5.08 -2.58
N ILE A 276 12.65 -5.66 -2.92
CA ILE A 276 13.24 -5.58 -4.27
C ILE A 276 12.33 -6.24 -5.30
N GLU A 277 11.87 -7.47 -5.03
CA GLU A 277 10.98 -8.22 -5.92
C GLU A 277 9.68 -7.46 -6.19
N LYS A 278 9.06 -6.88 -5.15
CA LYS A 278 7.87 -6.02 -5.30
C LYS A 278 8.14 -4.82 -6.20
N CYS A 279 9.30 -4.19 -6.09
CA CYS A 279 9.69 -3.06 -6.93
C CYS A 279 9.96 -3.47 -8.39
N GLN A 280 10.46 -4.69 -8.62
CA GLN A 280 10.74 -5.23 -9.95
C GLN A 280 9.48 -5.75 -10.64
N SER A 281 8.48 -6.20 -9.88
CA SER A 281 7.17 -6.62 -10.38
C SER A 281 6.24 -5.45 -10.71
N ARG A 282 6.77 -4.23 -10.87
CA ARG A 282 6.03 -3.00 -11.23
C ARG A 282 5.72 -2.88 -12.71
#